data_AF-A0A8C3KJ40-F1
#
_entry.id   AF-A0A8C3KJ40-F1
#
_cell.length_a   1.000
_cell.length_b   1.000
_cell.length_c   1.000
_cell.angle_alpha   90.00
_cell.angle_beta   90.00
_cell.angle_gamma   90.00
#
_symmetry.space_group_name_H-M   'P 1'
#
loop_
_entity.id
_entity.type
_entity.pdbx_description
1 polymer ?
#
loop_
_entity_poly.entity_id
_entity_poly.type
_entity_poly.pdbx_seq_one_letter_code
_entity_poly.pdbx_strand_id
1 'polypeptide(L)'
;GAFLGNYFVHYAIQKGTKKREEKMYSVNSLPPDVPGNPYSVSSIITQATKILQYCYKAKLSLSHNYYLCCWKMVPETDGREMLPVLLYEKVVPSVGRLVVYSDHKVHAAFWDGVTLNMVWDFSSSSSEIQVNEDVGWCKLTTPDGVQQLIQMSHLGVYERYIRTAIEWCRGLNERKEIPEYTAHSVTEGNWYLSLF
;
A
#
# COMPACT_ATOMS: atom_id res chain seq x y z
N GLY A 1 17.62 -9.56 2.96
CA GLY A 1 16.24 -10.09 2.88
C GLY A 1 15.45 -9.54 4.05
N ALA A 2 14.25 -9.02 3.82
CA ALA A 2 13.47 -8.36 4.88
C ALA A 2 13.08 -9.38 5.96
N PHE A 3 13.46 -9.09 7.20
CA PHE A 3 13.16 -9.91 8.37
C PHE A 3 11.65 -9.87 8.64
N LEU A 4 10.93 -10.95 8.32
CA LEU A 4 9.64 -11.21 8.95
C LEU A 4 9.89 -11.35 10.46
N GLY A 5 9.06 -10.70 11.29
CA GLY A 5 9.15 -10.83 12.74
C GLY A 5 9.06 -12.30 13.14
N ASN A 6 10.18 -12.88 13.59
CA ASN A 6 10.28 -14.30 13.97
C ASN A 6 9.95 -14.55 15.45
N TYR A 7 9.64 -13.48 16.18
CA TYR A 7 9.43 -13.50 17.61
C TYR A 7 8.15 -12.75 17.99
N PHE A 8 7.40 -13.30 18.93
CA PHE A 8 6.18 -12.73 19.48
C PHE A 8 6.34 -12.61 20.99
N VAL A 9 5.97 -11.44 21.52
CA VAL A 9 5.94 -11.22 22.97
C VAL A 9 4.51 -11.46 23.46
N HIS A 10 4.38 -12.40 24.38
CA HIS A 10 3.14 -12.73 25.06
C HIS A 10 3.17 -12.18 26.47
N TYR A 11 2.09 -11.51 26.85
CA TYR A 11 1.90 -11.01 28.21
C TYR A 11 0.81 -11.82 28.88
N ALA A 12 1.16 -12.47 29.99
CA ALA A 12 0.24 -13.19 30.84
C ALA A 12 0.16 -12.53 32.22
N ILE A 13 -1.01 -12.59 32.86
CA ILE A 13 -1.15 -12.20 34.26
C ILE A 13 -1.24 -13.49 35.07
N GLN A 14 -0.30 -13.70 36.00
CA GLN A 14 -0.34 -14.87 36.87
C GLN A 14 -1.54 -14.79 37.81
N LYS A 15 -2.38 -15.84 37.78
CA LYS A 15 -3.50 -15.99 38.70
C LYS A 15 -2.95 -16.12 40.13
N GLY A 16 -3.38 -15.24 41.03
CA GLY A 16 -2.98 -15.21 42.44
C GLY A 16 -2.06 -14.04 42.82
N THR A 17 -0.99 -13.79 42.04
CA THR A 17 0.00 -12.75 42.36
C THR A 17 -0.24 -11.41 41.65
N LYS A 18 -1.13 -11.37 40.66
CA LYS A 18 -1.39 -10.21 39.75
C LYS A 18 -0.13 -9.67 39.06
N LYS A 19 0.98 -10.40 39.06
CA LYS A 19 2.21 -10.00 38.37
C LYS A 19 2.06 -10.26 36.87
N ARG A 20 2.53 -9.30 36.06
CA ARG A 20 2.65 -9.41 34.61
C ARG A 20 3.89 -10.24 34.30
N GLU A 21 3.70 -11.35 33.62
CA GLU A 21 4.75 -12.20 33.09
C GLU A 21 4.87 -11.94 31.58
N GLU A 22 6.08 -11.65 31.14
CA GLU A 22 6.42 -11.44 29.73
C GLU A 22 7.20 -12.65 29.22
N LYS A 23 6.76 -13.25 28.12
CA LYS A 23 7.46 -14.34 27.45
C LYS A 23 7.62 -14.06 25.98
N MET A 24 8.82 -14.27 25.46
CA MET A 24 9.10 -14.21 24.03
C MET A 24 9.06 -15.61 23.43
N TYR A 25 8.31 -15.77 22.34
CA TYR A 25 8.16 -17.01 21.61
C TYR A 25 8.71 -16.87 20.20
N SER A 26 9.50 -17.85 19.76
CA SER A 26 9.92 -17.96 18.37
C SER A 26 8.88 -18.72 17.56
N VAL A 27 8.61 -18.28 16.33
CA VAL A 27 7.74 -19.01 15.39
C VAL A 27 8.24 -20.43 15.12
N ASN A 28 9.57 -20.64 15.19
CA ASN A 28 10.17 -21.95 14.92
C ASN A 28 10.13 -22.91 16.12
N SER A 29 9.81 -22.40 17.31
CA SER A 29 9.82 -23.17 18.56
C SER A 29 8.65 -22.75 19.44
N LEU A 30 7.43 -23.05 18.96
CA LEU A 30 6.20 -22.75 19.70
C LEU A 30 6.01 -23.72 20.88
N PRO A 31 5.47 -23.23 22.01
CA PRO A 31 5.21 -24.08 23.16
C PRO A 31 4.09 -25.09 22.85
N PRO A 32 4.12 -26.29 23.45
CA PRO A 32 3.00 -27.22 23.38
C PRO A 32 1.77 -26.66 24.10
N ASP A 33 0.60 -27.17 23.74
CA ASP A 33 -0.65 -26.78 24.40
C ASP A 33 -0.71 -27.35 25.81
N VAL A 34 -1.11 -26.50 26.76
CA VAL A 34 -1.22 -26.86 28.17
C VAL A 34 -2.70 -27.05 28.53
N PRO A 35 -3.11 -28.23 29.02
CA PRO A 35 -4.49 -28.47 29.45
C PRO A 35 -4.92 -27.49 30.55
N GLY A 36 -6.14 -26.97 30.46
CA GLY A 36 -6.70 -26.03 31.43
C GLY A 36 -6.37 -24.55 31.16
N ASN A 37 -5.57 -24.24 30.14
CA ASN A 37 -5.43 -22.86 29.67
C ASN A 37 -6.63 -22.45 28.80
N PRO A 38 -7.06 -21.18 28.86
CA PRO A 38 -8.22 -20.69 28.09
C PRO A 38 -7.94 -20.57 26.59
N TYR A 39 -6.67 -20.62 26.17
CA TYR A 39 -6.27 -20.55 24.78
C TYR A 39 -4.91 -21.21 24.55
N SER A 40 -4.66 -21.58 23.29
CA SER A 40 -3.38 -22.07 22.80
C SER A 40 -2.51 -20.90 22.33
N VAL A 41 -1.36 -20.69 22.99
CA VAL A 41 -0.37 -19.69 22.56
C VAL A 41 0.18 -20.04 21.17
N SER A 42 0.41 -21.34 20.91
CA SER A 42 0.88 -21.84 19.62
C SER A 42 -0.10 -21.51 18.49
N SER A 43 -1.40 -21.71 18.70
CA SER A 43 -2.43 -21.40 17.71
C SER A 43 -2.53 -19.90 17.41
N ILE A 44 -2.50 -19.06 18.44
CA ILE A 44 -2.54 -17.60 18.28
C ILE A 44 -1.34 -17.12 17.48
N ILE A 45 -0.12 -17.56 17.85
CA ILE A 45 1.09 -17.16 17.13
C ILE A 45 1.04 -17.67 15.69
N THR A 46 0.63 -18.93 15.47
CA THR A 46 0.48 -19.49 14.12
C THR A 46 -0.48 -18.68 13.25
N GLN A 47 -1.63 -18.28 13.79
CA GLN A 47 -2.57 -17.43 13.07
C GLN A 47 -1.98 -16.04 12.78
N ALA A 48 -1.35 -15.41 13.77
CA ALA A 48 -0.70 -14.11 13.59
C ALA A 48 0.41 -14.17 12.54
N THR A 49 1.25 -15.22 12.54
CA THR A 49 2.28 -15.45 11.53
C THR A 49 1.67 -15.60 10.14
N LYS A 50 0.59 -16.39 9.98
CA LYS A 50 -0.11 -16.53 8.69
C LYS A 50 -0.63 -15.19 8.17
N ILE A 51 -1.21 -14.37 9.04
CA ILE A 51 -1.68 -13.03 8.68
C ILE A 51 -0.52 -12.15 8.25
N LEU A 52 0.58 -12.10 9.02
CA LEU A 52 1.77 -11.31 8.69
C LEU A 52 2.40 -11.75 7.36
N GLN A 53 2.50 -13.07 7.13
CA GLN A 53 3.00 -13.62 5.88
C GLN A 53 2.09 -13.25 4.71
N TYR A 54 0.78 -13.33 4.88
CA TYR A 54 -0.18 -12.89 3.87
C TYR A 54 -0.03 -11.40 3.58
N CYS A 55 0.00 -10.54 4.59
CA CYS A 55 0.19 -9.10 4.43
C CYS A 55 1.52 -8.77 3.75
N TYR A 56 2.59 -9.49 4.08
CA TYR A 56 3.90 -9.31 3.44
C TYR A 56 3.88 -9.74 1.97
N LYS A 57 3.31 -10.92 1.67
CA LYS A 57 3.11 -11.38 0.29
C LYS A 57 2.22 -10.43 -0.50
N ALA A 58 1.15 -9.90 0.10
CA ALA A 58 0.28 -8.92 -0.52
C ALA A 58 0.99 -7.58 -0.75
N LYS A 59 1.83 -7.12 0.18
CA LYS A 59 2.67 -5.91 0.02
C LYS A 59 3.69 -6.06 -1.11
N LEU A 60 4.26 -7.25 -1.28
CA LEU A 60 5.24 -7.53 -2.33
C LEU A 60 4.62 -7.92 -3.66
N SER A 61 3.39 -8.45 -3.65
CA SER A 61 2.68 -8.80 -4.87
C SER A 61 2.18 -7.53 -5.53
N LEU A 62 2.68 -7.26 -6.74
CA LEU A 62 2.14 -6.21 -7.61
C LEU A 62 0.74 -6.59 -8.16
N SER A 63 0.21 -7.78 -7.82
CA SER A 63 -1.16 -8.18 -8.14
C SER A 63 -2.15 -7.52 -7.18
N HIS A 64 -2.79 -6.45 -7.64
CA HIS A 64 -3.89 -5.79 -6.96
C HIS A 64 -5.00 -6.78 -6.55
N ASN A 65 -5.05 -7.13 -5.26
CA ASN A 65 -6.26 -7.64 -4.61
C ASN A 65 -6.49 -6.80 -3.35
N TYR A 66 -6.86 -5.54 -3.59
CA TYR A 66 -7.33 -4.63 -2.55
C TYR A 66 -8.79 -5.00 -2.24
N TYR A 67 -9.01 -6.14 -1.59
CA TYR A 67 -10.21 -6.23 -0.76
C TYR A 67 -10.01 -5.21 0.35
N LEU A 68 -10.72 -4.10 0.24
CA LEU A 68 -10.85 -3.04 1.24
C LEU A 68 -11.15 -3.68 2.59
N CYS A 69 -10.11 -3.91 3.40
CA CYS A 69 -10.24 -4.35 4.76
C CYS A 69 -10.86 -3.20 5.57
N CYS A 70 -12.08 -3.42 6.03
CA CYS A 70 -12.94 -2.49 6.76
C CYS A 70 -12.40 -2.01 8.14
N TRP A 71 -11.15 -2.34 8.50
CA TRP A 71 -10.52 -1.95 9.77
C TRP A 71 -9.42 -0.89 9.65
N LYS A 72 -9.20 -0.32 8.45
CA LYS A 72 -8.27 0.81 8.28
C LYS A 72 -8.92 2.00 7.60
N MET A 73 -9.66 2.76 8.39
CA MET A 73 -9.64 4.21 8.30
C MET A 73 -9.33 4.77 9.69
N VAL A 74 -8.64 5.91 9.73
CA VAL A 74 -8.35 6.86 10.85
C VAL A 74 -6.84 7.18 10.98
N PRO A 75 -6.48 8.47 11.24
CA PRO A 75 -5.35 9.15 10.61
C PRO A 75 -4.08 9.28 11.46
N GLU A 76 -3.05 9.71 10.73
CA GLU A 76 -1.68 10.12 11.07
C GLU A 76 -1.38 10.46 12.54
N THR A 77 -0.33 9.82 13.08
CA THR A 77 0.77 10.39 13.90
C THR A 77 1.74 9.25 14.25
N ASP A 78 3.03 9.56 14.39
CA ASP A 78 4.14 8.64 14.71
C ASP A 78 4.60 7.66 13.61
N GLY A 79 5.44 8.15 12.70
CA GLY A 79 6.77 7.59 12.31
C GLY A 79 6.94 6.11 11.97
N ARG A 80 5.89 5.31 11.98
CA ARG A 80 5.86 3.89 11.61
C ARG A 80 5.80 3.83 10.10
N GLU A 81 6.55 2.93 9.47
CA GLU A 81 6.46 2.67 8.03
C GLU A 81 4.99 2.42 7.63
N MET A 82 4.33 3.48 7.16
CA MET A 82 2.96 3.43 6.73
C MET A 82 2.96 2.83 5.33
N LEU A 83 2.09 1.84 5.09
CA LEU A 83 1.91 1.34 3.74
C LEU A 83 1.49 2.53 2.86
N PRO A 84 2.07 2.64 1.65
CA PRO A 84 1.70 3.73 0.75
C PRO A 84 0.18 3.75 0.56
N VAL A 85 -0.42 4.90 0.82
CA VAL A 85 -1.87 5.08 0.70
C VAL A 85 -2.18 5.39 -0.76
N LEU A 86 -3.25 4.82 -1.30
CA LEU A 86 -3.75 5.15 -2.63
C LEU A 86 -4.24 6.61 -2.63
N LEU A 87 -3.60 7.47 -3.40
CA LEU A 87 -3.97 8.89 -3.52
C LEU A 87 -4.96 9.12 -4.67
N TYR A 88 -4.65 8.56 -5.83
CA TYR A 88 -5.45 8.75 -7.04
C TYR A 88 -5.62 7.44 -7.79
N GLU A 89 -6.80 7.26 -8.37
CA GLU A 89 -7.14 6.14 -9.23
C GLU A 89 -7.87 6.66 -10.48
N LYS A 90 -7.53 6.09 -11.64
CA LYS A 90 -8.27 6.30 -12.87
C LYS A 90 -8.44 4.99 -13.62
N VAL A 91 -9.69 4.64 -13.90
CA VAL A 91 -10.01 3.59 -14.86
C VAL A 91 -10.23 4.25 -16.21
N VAL A 92 -9.41 3.88 -17.18
CA VAL A 92 -9.54 4.33 -18.57
C VAL A 92 -10.19 3.18 -19.36
N PRO A 93 -11.43 3.37 -19.85
CA PRO A 93 -12.09 2.36 -20.68
C PRO A 93 -11.17 1.90 -21.80
N SER A 94 -11.20 0.59 -22.12
CA SER A 94 -10.39 -0.07 -23.15
C SER A 94 -8.85 0.04 -23.04
N VAL A 95 -8.32 0.75 -22.05
CA VAL A 95 -6.87 0.91 -21.83
C VAL A 95 -6.42 0.16 -20.58
N GLY A 96 -6.96 0.51 -19.41
CA GLY A 96 -6.49 -0.07 -18.16
C GLY A 96 -6.90 0.71 -16.92
N ARG A 97 -6.26 0.35 -15.81
CA ARG A 97 -6.40 1.00 -14.50
C ARG A 97 -5.06 1.56 -14.07
N LEU A 98 -5.04 2.84 -13.71
CA LEU A 98 -3.86 3.53 -13.23
C LEU A 98 -4.08 4.00 -11.80
N VAL A 99 -3.06 3.87 -10.96
CA VAL A 99 -3.08 4.25 -9.55
C VAL A 99 -1.81 4.99 -9.16
N VAL A 100 -1.94 5.96 -8.25
CA VAL A 100 -0.83 6.72 -7.65
C VAL A 100 -0.87 6.54 -6.14
N TYR A 101 0.28 6.25 -5.55
CA TYR A 101 0.45 6.09 -4.11
C TYR A 101 1.14 7.29 -3.46
N SER A 102 1.00 7.40 -2.14
CA SER A 102 1.61 8.46 -1.32
C SER A 102 3.13 8.45 -1.30
N ASP A 103 3.77 7.35 -1.73
CA ASP A 103 5.23 7.22 -1.87
C ASP A 103 5.71 7.53 -3.30
N HIS A 104 4.93 8.29 -4.07
CA HIS A 104 5.22 8.70 -5.44
C HIS A 104 5.25 7.57 -6.47
N LYS A 105 4.87 6.35 -6.09
CA LYS A 105 4.75 5.23 -7.03
C LYS A 105 3.48 5.34 -7.86
N VAL A 106 3.65 5.13 -9.14
CA VAL A 106 2.58 5.01 -10.12
C VAL A 106 2.57 3.58 -10.60
N HIS A 107 1.40 2.95 -10.57
CA HIS A 107 1.17 1.63 -11.11
C HIS A 107 0.05 1.69 -12.15
N ALA A 108 0.32 1.17 -13.34
CA ALA A 108 -0.67 1.02 -14.40
C ALA A 108 -0.81 -0.45 -14.76
N ALA A 109 -2.04 -0.96 -14.74
CA ALA A 109 -2.40 -2.29 -15.20
C ALA A 109 -3.27 -2.15 -16.45
N PHE A 110 -2.74 -2.58 -17.59
CA PHE A 110 -3.42 -2.51 -18.87
C PHE A 110 -4.23 -3.78 -19.13
N TRP A 111 -5.34 -3.65 -19.87
CA TRP A 111 -6.25 -4.78 -20.12
C TRP A 111 -5.65 -5.88 -21.00
N ASP A 112 -4.57 -5.59 -21.70
CA ASP A 112 -3.78 -6.56 -22.45
C ASP A 112 -2.79 -7.35 -21.57
N GLY A 113 -2.79 -7.12 -20.26
CA GLY A 113 -1.94 -7.83 -19.30
C GLY A 113 -0.57 -7.18 -19.07
N VAL A 114 -0.24 -6.10 -19.79
CA VAL A 114 0.96 -5.33 -19.51
C VAL A 114 0.79 -4.55 -18.21
N THR A 115 1.82 -4.48 -17.38
CA THR A 115 1.85 -3.60 -16.21
C THR A 115 3.06 -2.68 -16.24
N LEU A 116 2.89 -1.45 -15.78
CA LEU A 116 3.94 -0.45 -15.69
C LEU A 116 4.04 0.05 -14.25
N ASN A 117 5.25 0.10 -13.72
CA ASN A 117 5.55 0.69 -12.43
C ASN A 117 6.61 1.77 -12.62
N MET A 118 6.38 2.95 -12.07
CA MET A 118 7.31 4.06 -12.15
C MET A 118 7.20 4.91 -10.89
N VAL A 119 8.21 5.75 -10.65
CA VAL A 119 8.16 6.79 -9.63
C VAL A 119 7.95 8.12 -10.35
N TRP A 120 6.99 8.91 -9.90
CA TRP A 120 6.69 10.21 -10.48
C TRP A 120 6.80 11.29 -9.42
N ASP A 121 7.61 12.31 -9.70
CA ASP A 121 7.70 13.46 -8.82
C ASP A 121 6.52 14.41 -9.07
N PHE A 122 5.65 14.53 -8.06
CA PHE A 122 4.50 15.43 -8.10
C PHE A 122 4.80 16.81 -7.49
N SER A 123 6.08 17.10 -7.18
CA SER A 123 6.52 18.40 -6.65
C SER A 123 6.94 19.40 -7.72
N SER A 124 7.25 18.93 -8.95
CA SER A 124 7.64 19.80 -10.06
C SER A 124 6.41 20.35 -10.78
N SER A 125 6.16 21.64 -10.59
CA SER A 125 5.12 22.46 -11.25
C SER A 125 5.52 22.94 -12.65
N SER A 126 6.41 22.23 -13.36
CA SER A 126 6.82 22.70 -14.69
C SER A 126 5.80 22.26 -15.74
N SER A 127 5.02 23.23 -16.21
CA SER A 127 4.33 23.21 -17.51
C SER A 127 5.28 22.90 -18.68
N GLU A 128 6.59 23.01 -18.44
CA GLU A 128 7.67 22.48 -19.26
C GLU A 128 8.27 21.20 -18.66
N ILE A 129 7.50 20.12 -18.57
CA ILE A 129 8.10 18.83 -18.94
C ILE A 129 8.15 18.84 -20.47
N GLN A 130 9.04 19.69 -21.03
CA GLN A 130 9.76 19.29 -22.22
C GLN A 130 10.29 17.88 -21.89
N VAL A 131 10.32 16.98 -22.86
CA VAL A 131 10.90 15.63 -22.72
C VAL A 131 12.37 15.80 -22.33
N ASN A 132 12.61 16.17 -21.07
CA ASN A 132 13.90 16.45 -20.49
C ASN A 132 14.53 15.07 -20.36
N GLU A 133 15.74 14.92 -20.87
CA GLU A 133 16.38 13.65 -21.18
C GLU A 133 16.57 12.73 -19.95
N ASP A 134 16.20 13.20 -18.75
CA ASP A 134 16.23 12.52 -17.45
C ASP A 134 14.86 12.17 -16.85
N VAL A 135 13.79 12.02 -17.64
CA VAL A 135 12.57 11.37 -17.13
C VAL A 135 12.93 9.92 -16.76
N GLY A 136 12.80 9.57 -15.47
CA GLY A 136 13.41 8.40 -14.86
C GLY A 136 13.11 7.02 -15.45
N TRP A 137 13.38 5.97 -14.68
CA TRP A 137 13.19 4.59 -15.13
C TRP A 137 11.78 4.10 -14.83
N CYS A 138 11.19 3.39 -15.79
CA CYS A 138 9.96 2.64 -15.59
C CYS A 138 10.23 1.14 -15.68
N LYS A 139 9.61 0.38 -14.80
CA LYS A 139 9.62 -1.08 -14.81
C LYS A 139 8.35 -1.57 -15.49
N LEU A 140 8.52 -2.15 -16.67
CA LEU A 140 7.44 -2.78 -17.42
C LEU A 140 7.43 -4.29 -17.16
N THR A 141 6.24 -4.87 -17.01
CA THR A 141 6.04 -6.31 -16.96
C THR A 141 5.09 -6.70 -18.07
N THR A 142 5.53 -7.57 -18.96
CA THR A 142 4.75 -8.08 -20.09
C THR A 142 3.74 -9.15 -19.61
N PRO A 143 2.75 -9.54 -20.44
CA PRO A 143 1.71 -10.48 -20.03
C PRO A 143 2.23 -11.89 -19.68
N ASP A 144 3.37 -12.28 -20.25
CA ASP A 144 4.11 -13.50 -19.93
C ASP A 144 4.97 -13.38 -18.65
N GLY A 145 4.93 -12.23 -17.98
CA GLY A 145 5.59 -11.98 -16.70
C GLY A 145 7.04 -11.51 -16.81
N VAL A 146 7.58 -11.30 -18.02
CA VAL A 146 8.94 -10.80 -18.22
C VAL A 146 9.01 -9.34 -17.79
N GLN A 147 10.05 -9.00 -17.02
CA GLN A 147 10.25 -7.66 -16.47
C GLN A 147 11.40 -6.95 -17.19
N GLN A 148 11.18 -5.70 -17.57
CA GLN A 148 12.17 -4.87 -18.26
C GLN A 148 12.21 -3.47 -17.63
N LEU A 149 13.42 -2.92 -17.49
CA LEU A 149 13.62 -1.55 -17.05
C LEU A 149 13.84 -0.69 -18.29
N ILE A 150 12.97 0.30 -18.50
CA ILE A 150 12.95 1.12 -19.71
C ILE A 150 13.08 2.58 -19.28
N GLN A 151 13.96 3.31 -19.95
CA GLN A 151 14.10 4.75 -19.74
C GLN A 151 12.91 5.46 -20.38
N MET A 152 12.28 6.39 -19.66
CA MET A 152 11.06 7.04 -20.14
C MET A 152 11.28 7.94 -21.37
N SER A 153 12.52 8.29 -21.68
CA SER A 153 12.92 8.99 -22.92
C SER A 153 12.93 8.09 -24.16
N HIS A 154 13.03 6.77 -24.00
CA HIS A 154 13.11 5.81 -25.10
C HIS A 154 11.84 4.95 -25.18
N LEU A 155 10.78 5.55 -25.71
CA LEU A 155 9.42 5.02 -25.67
C LEU A 155 9.24 3.71 -26.46
N GLY A 156 10.00 3.50 -27.55
CA GLY A 156 10.08 2.23 -28.28
C GLY A 156 8.71 1.58 -28.57
N VAL A 157 8.64 0.25 -28.48
CA VAL A 157 7.39 -0.51 -28.68
C VAL A 157 6.39 -0.36 -27.53
N TYR A 158 6.80 0.19 -26.39
CA TYR A 158 5.97 0.34 -25.18
C TYR A 158 5.43 1.76 -25.00
N GLU A 159 5.57 2.57 -26.04
CA GLU A 159 5.23 3.99 -26.06
C GLU A 159 3.81 4.26 -25.58
N ARG A 160 2.84 3.47 -26.05
CA ARG A 160 1.43 3.59 -25.64
C ARG A 160 1.26 3.53 -24.12
N TYR A 161 1.94 2.59 -23.47
CA TYR A 161 1.82 2.35 -22.03
C TYR A 161 2.46 3.48 -21.24
N ILE A 162 3.69 3.81 -21.61
CA ILE A 162 4.49 4.83 -20.91
C ILE A 162 3.84 6.20 -21.08
N ARG A 163 3.43 6.56 -22.30
CA ARG A 163 2.77 7.84 -22.59
C ARG A 163 1.47 8.01 -21.83
N THR A 164 0.63 6.98 -21.77
CA THR A 164 -0.63 7.02 -21.02
C THR A 164 -0.38 7.35 -19.54
N ALA A 165 0.61 6.70 -18.92
CA ALA A 165 0.95 6.94 -17.53
C ALA A 165 1.51 8.36 -17.30
N ILE A 166 2.42 8.82 -18.16
CA ILE A 166 2.99 10.18 -18.11
C ILE A 166 1.90 11.24 -18.25
N GLU A 167 1.05 11.13 -19.27
CA GLU A 167 -0.02 12.08 -19.53
C GLU A 167 -0.98 12.19 -18.35
N TRP A 168 -1.32 11.06 -17.73
CA TRP A 168 -2.17 11.07 -16.55
C TRP A 168 -1.49 11.72 -15.34
N CYS A 169 -0.23 11.39 -15.06
CA CYS A 169 0.51 11.98 -13.94
C CYS A 169 0.71 13.48 -14.10
N ARG A 170 1.00 13.94 -15.31
CA ARG A 170 1.07 15.37 -15.65
C ARG A 170 -0.26 16.08 -15.40
N GLY A 171 -1.38 15.49 -15.86
CA GLY A 171 -2.70 16.03 -15.58
C GLY A 171 -3.05 16.07 -14.08
N LEU A 172 -2.43 15.23 -13.24
CA LEU A 172 -2.55 15.32 -11.78
C LEU A 172 -1.69 16.45 -11.20
N ASN A 173 -0.50 16.73 -11.76
CA ASN A 173 0.31 17.88 -11.37
C ASN A 173 -0.42 19.21 -11.68
N GLU A 174 -0.97 19.34 -12.88
CA GLU A 174 -1.72 20.54 -13.30
C GLU A 174 -2.97 20.76 -12.42
N ARG A 175 -3.64 19.68 -11.99
CA ARG A 175 -4.78 19.78 -11.06
C ARG A 175 -4.39 20.20 -9.65
N LYS A 176 -3.15 19.95 -9.22
CA LYS A 176 -2.65 20.49 -7.94
C LYS A 176 -2.42 22.01 -8.01
N GLU A 177 -2.19 22.57 -9.20
CA GLU A 177 -1.98 24.01 -9.39
C GLU A 177 -3.29 24.82 -9.40
N ILE A 178 -4.45 24.17 -9.53
CA ILE A 178 -5.74 24.80 -9.23
C ILE A 178 -6.06 24.51 -7.76
N PRO A 179 -5.84 25.45 -6.82
CA PRO A 179 -6.37 25.30 -5.48
C PRO A 179 -7.88 25.53 -5.56
N GLU A 180 -8.65 24.51 -5.92
CA GLU A 180 -10.06 24.50 -5.55
C GLU A 180 -10.13 24.15 -4.06
N TYR A 181 -9.98 25.21 -3.29
CA TYR A 181 -10.75 25.48 -2.09
C TYR A 181 -12.25 25.35 -2.42
N THR A 182 -12.73 24.15 -2.73
CA THR A 182 -14.11 23.83 -2.39
C THR A 182 -14.12 23.57 -0.90
N ALA A 183 -14.23 24.65 -0.15
CA ALA A 183 -14.85 24.64 1.16
C ALA A 183 -16.20 23.95 0.98
N HIS A 184 -16.26 22.66 1.27
CA HIS A 184 -17.52 22.06 1.64
C HIS A 184 -17.92 22.72 2.95
N SER A 185 -18.81 23.71 2.86
CA SER A 185 -19.66 24.13 3.96
C SER A 185 -20.50 22.92 4.36
N VAL A 186 -19.91 22.07 5.20
CA VAL A 186 -20.68 21.09 5.96
C VAL A 186 -21.52 21.93 6.90
N THR A 187 -22.79 22.04 6.55
CA THR A 187 -23.82 22.56 7.45
C THR A 187 -23.76 21.69 8.70
N GLU A 188 -23.47 22.34 9.81
CA GLU A 188 -23.35 21.76 11.15
C GLU A 188 -24.70 21.16 11.56
N GLY A 189 -24.92 19.90 11.19
CA GLY A 189 -26.05 19.11 11.68
C GLY A 189 -25.76 18.64 13.09
N ASN A 190 -26.26 19.39 14.08
CA ASN A 190 -26.30 18.98 15.47
C ASN A 190 -26.99 17.61 15.62
N TRP A 191 -26.24 16.56 15.93
CA TRP A 191 -26.78 15.31 16.42
C TRP A 191 -26.17 14.98 17.78
N TYR A 192 -26.94 15.26 18.84
CA TYR A 192 -26.66 14.78 20.17
C TYR A 192 -27.04 13.29 20.24
N LEU A 193 -26.07 12.42 20.51
CA LEU A 193 -26.34 11.05 20.94
C LEU A 193 -26.58 11.03 22.45
N SER A 194 -27.83 10.83 22.85
CA SER A 194 -28.21 10.51 24.22
C SER A 194 -28.03 9.00 24.46
N LEU A 195 -27.20 8.64 25.44
CA LEU A 195 -27.11 7.29 25.99
C LEU A 195 -28.19 7.11 27.07
N PHE A 196 -29.06 6.11 26.88
CA PHE A 196 -29.82 5.45 27.95
C PHE A 196 -29.32 4.02 28.07
#